data_AF-A0A010S3L4-F1
#
_entry.id   AF-A0A010S3L4-F1
#
_cell.length_a   1.000
_cell.length_b   1.000
_cell.length_c   1.000
_cell.angle_alpha   90.00
_cell.angle_beta   90.00
_cell.angle_gamma   90.00
#
_symmetry.space_group_name_H-M   'P 1'
#
loop_
_entity.id
_entity.type
_entity.pdbx_description
1 polymer ?
#
loop_
_entity_poly.entity_id
_entity_poly.type
_entity_poly.pdbx_seq_one_letter_code
_entity_poly.pdbx_strand_id
1 'polypeptide(L)'
;MTTSNKRPSSEPQWLKTSVDVLQAIKLAASQTAPKLLSSWLYVPAGIMVMLAACFGVSVFFDAVGVSFPASVACLILLFFGLLLSELVLGNHKTRAIVAVVDVPAGWSLRWINIFFTPSFIMLPLSPSIGIVEVMKIIAVFIIGFIVMMALAAYLTRGLQLLLGSSKRAMTERAEEMGNETDEIPLADTPPRTDSVPGSRTISAAPSSLSLNTLAPPPPSQNASHNFLPSATSSPARVTEINVDIPSSPPTPPLPSQDPVPLPRSQLWAAWICGHLNWVLYASIFTFVGIPLYYATGYAMPLHLSLILLVYFAAMSIPANWRQYLHPVLVTALFSVFGIWALAAIRGAGLFNTLRSFRTGANYTYLWLHAKNPEGRLPGAGDIFSTVLDASIVSLALPMYQYRRELKQNFVAIVLPNILMSIGCLFSYPKICFAIGISAERSLAFASRSLTLALALPATENLGGDLNTVAAVAIMSGIVGVLVGQRMLAWMKIPEDDYITRGVTLGANSSAIATALLLRTDPRAAALSSLSMSLFGTITVLFTSIPPIASVIKSLVT
;
A
#
# COMPACT_ATOMS: atom_id res chain seq x y z
N MET A 1 13.55 75.05 -9.55
CA MET A 1 13.01 74.85 -8.20
C MET A 1 12.20 73.56 -8.20
N THR A 2 12.61 72.64 -7.34
CA THR A 2 12.24 71.22 -7.26
C THR A 2 10.83 71.01 -6.73
N THR A 3 9.96 70.36 -7.52
CA THR A 3 8.71 69.78 -7.03
C THR A 3 9.01 68.46 -6.31
N SER A 4 8.68 68.46 -5.02
CA SER A 4 8.74 67.33 -4.09
C SER A 4 8.03 66.09 -4.64
N ASN A 5 8.81 65.06 -4.98
CA ASN A 5 8.28 63.72 -5.27
C ASN A 5 8.34 62.91 -3.96
N LYS A 6 7.23 62.90 -3.22
CA LYS A 6 7.04 62.02 -2.05
C LYS A 6 7.19 60.56 -2.52
N ARG A 7 8.29 59.91 -2.16
CA ARG A 7 8.40 58.45 -2.25
C ARG A 7 7.25 57.84 -1.44
N PRO A 8 6.51 56.85 -1.97
CA PRO A 8 5.57 56.11 -1.15
C PRO A 8 6.36 55.41 -0.05
N SER A 9 5.89 55.56 1.19
CA SER A 9 6.44 54.89 2.37
C SER A 9 6.61 53.40 2.08
N SER A 10 7.86 52.93 2.10
CA SER A 10 8.17 51.51 2.03
C SER A 10 7.59 50.84 3.27
N GLU A 11 6.41 50.25 3.13
CA GLU A 11 5.85 49.36 4.16
C GLU A 11 6.94 48.37 4.59
N PRO A 12 7.15 48.21 5.91
CA PRO A 12 8.22 47.36 6.40
C PRO A 12 8.01 45.93 5.89
N GLN A 13 9.10 45.31 5.41
CA GLN A 13 9.07 43.99 4.78
C GLN A 13 8.41 42.90 5.63
N TRP A 14 8.44 43.04 6.97
CA TRP A 14 7.77 42.12 7.89
C TRP A 14 6.24 42.18 7.82
N LEU A 15 5.64 43.35 7.53
CA LEU A 15 4.18 43.47 7.34
C LEU A 15 3.75 42.75 6.06
N LYS A 16 4.53 42.88 4.98
CA LYS A 16 4.27 42.18 3.71
C LYS A 16 4.39 40.67 3.87
N THR A 17 5.42 40.17 4.54
CA THR A 17 5.54 38.73 4.81
C THR A 17 4.45 38.22 5.76
N SER A 18 4.03 38.99 6.76
CA SER A 18 2.90 38.60 7.63
C SER A 18 1.59 38.50 6.87
N VAL A 19 1.29 39.45 5.97
CA VAL A 19 0.09 39.41 5.11
C VAL A 19 0.16 38.25 4.13
N ASP A 20 1.31 38.01 3.50
CA ASP A 20 1.53 36.88 2.60
C ASP A 20 1.34 35.53 3.32
N VAL A 21 1.82 35.40 4.56
CA VAL A 21 1.65 34.21 5.41
C VAL A 21 0.19 34.04 5.82
N LEU A 22 -0.51 35.12 6.19
CA LEU A 22 -1.93 35.04 6.57
C LEU A 22 -2.79 34.61 5.36
N GLN A 23 -2.49 35.16 4.18
CA GLN A 23 -3.15 34.80 2.94
C GLN A 23 -2.81 33.37 2.51
N ALA A 24 -1.56 32.92 2.73
CA ALA A 24 -1.13 31.54 2.52
C ALA A 24 -1.84 30.56 3.47
N ILE A 25 -2.00 30.90 4.76
CA ILE A 25 -2.74 30.10 5.73
C ILE A 25 -4.21 30.00 5.34
N LYS A 26 -4.85 31.12 4.93
CA LYS A 26 -6.24 31.12 4.46
C LYS A 26 -6.40 30.26 3.21
N LEU A 27 -5.47 30.37 2.26
CA LEU A 27 -5.46 29.57 1.03
C LEU A 27 -5.26 28.09 1.36
N ALA A 28 -4.25 27.74 2.16
CA ALA A 28 -3.98 26.39 2.63
C ALA A 28 -5.18 25.80 3.38
N ALA A 29 -5.82 26.56 4.28
CA ALA A 29 -7.01 26.14 4.99
C ALA A 29 -8.17 25.86 4.02
N SER A 30 -8.43 26.74 3.04
CA SER A 30 -9.49 26.53 2.05
C SER A 30 -9.23 25.32 1.13
N GLN A 31 -7.98 25.08 0.75
CA GLN A 31 -7.57 23.95 -0.11
C GLN A 31 -7.55 22.62 0.65
N THR A 32 -7.28 22.67 1.96
CA THR A 32 -7.13 21.47 2.80
C THR A 32 -8.42 21.13 3.55
N ALA A 33 -9.33 22.08 3.80
CA ALA A 33 -10.59 21.86 4.50
C ALA A 33 -11.40 20.63 4.03
N PRO A 34 -11.67 20.42 2.72
CA PRO A 34 -12.40 19.23 2.28
C PRO A 34 -11.61 17.93 2.53
N LYS A 35 -10.27 17.98 2.39
CA LYS A 35 -9.38 16.84 2.67
C LYS A 35 -9.32 16.54 4.16
N LEU A 36 -9.30 17.57 5.00
CA LEU A 36 -9.33 17.46 6.46
C LEU A 36 -10.67 16.88 6.91
N LEU A 37 -11.79 17.34 6.37
CA LEU A 37 -13.10 16.77 6.70
C LEU A 37 -13.16 15.26 6.37
N SER A 38 -12.72 14.88 5.17
CA SER A 38 -12.57 13.47 4.79
C SER A 38 -11.67 12.70 5.77
N SER A 39 -10.48 13.24 6.06
CA SER A 39 -9.45 12.54 6.83
C SER A 39 -9.73 12.48 8.34
N TRP A 40 -10.46 13.45 8.90
CA TRP A 40 -10.70 13.57 10.34
C TRP A 40 -12.10 13.13 10.77
N LEU A 41 -13.07 13.12 9.85
CA LEU A 41 -14.43 12.70 10.15
C LEU A 41 -14.77 11.36 9.48
N TYR A 42 -14.69 11.31 8.15
CA TYR A 42 -15.15 10.13 7.40
C TYR A 42 -14.22 8.93 7.56
N VAL A 43 -12.90 9.13 7.55
CA VAL A 43 -11.93 8.04 7.73
C VAL A 43 -12.05 7.40 9.12
N PRO A 44 -11.99 8.13 10.24
CA PRO A 44 -12.16 7.52 11.55
C PRO A 44 -13.52 6.87 11.74
N ALA A 45 -14.61 7.50 11.28
CA ALA A 45 -15.94 6.90 11.34
C ALA A 45 -16.02 5.59 10.54
N GLY A 46 -15.47 5.56 9.33
CA GLY A 46 -15.43 4.37 8.49
C GLY A 46 -14.59 3.24 9.08
N ILE A 47 -13.43 3.56 9.65
CA ILE A 47 -12.59 2.58 10.39
C ILE A 47 -13.37 2.03 11.58
N MET A 48 -14.05 2.87 12.36
CA MET A 48 -14.86 2.43 13.49
C MET A 48 -15.99 1.49 13.05
N VAL A 49 -16.64 1.74 11.91
CA VAL A 49 -17.64 0.82 11.34
C VAL A 49 -17.02 -0.51 10.94
N MET A 50 -15.85 -0.50 10.30
CA MET A 50 -15.12 -1.74 9.96
C MET A 50 -14.74 -2.54 11.20
N LEU A 51 -14.24 -1.87 12.24
CA LEU A 51 -13.88 -2.50 13.50
C LEU A 51 -15.13 -3.04 14.22
N ALA A 52 -16.25 -2.31 14.19
CA ALA A 52 -17.51 -2.77 14.76
C ALA A 52 -18.01 -4.05 14.06
N ALA A 53 -17.86 -4.14 12.74
CA ALA A 53 -18.14 -5.36 11.99
C ALA A 53 -17.20 -6.50 12.41
N CYS A 54 -15.89 -6.27 12.50
CA CYS A 54 -14.92 -7.25 13.00
C CYS A 54 -15.26 -7.72 14.41
N PHE A 55 -15.63 -6.82 15.31
CA PHE A 55 -16.03 -7.16 16.67
C PHE A 55 -17.31 -7.99 16.71
N GLY A 56 -18.32 -7.65 15.90
CA GLY A 56 -19.54 -8.45 15.79
C GLY A 56 -19.24 -9.87 15.33
N VAL A 57 -18.34 -10.02 14.35
CA VAL A 57 -17.90 -11.33 13.86
C VAL A 57 -17.06 -12.07 14.90
N SER A 58 -16.17 -11.41 15.64
CA SER A 58 -15.36 -12.06 16.69
C SER A 58 -16.23 -12.59 17.81
N VAL A 59 -17.19 -11.80 18.29
CA VAL A 59 -18.14 -12.23 19.33
C VAL A 59 -18.99 -13.41 18.85
N PHE A 60 -19.40 -13.41 17.57
CA PHE A 60 -20.12 -14.54 16.98
C PHE A 60 -19.25 -15.81 16.92
N PHE A 61 -18.00 -15.71 16.50
CA PHE A 61 -17.07 -16.83 16.45
C PHE A 61 -16.74 -17.39 17.83
N ASP A 62 -16.53 -16.53 18.82
CA ASP A 62 -16.35 -16.94 20.22
C ASP A 62 -17.58 -17.70 20.75
N ALA A 63 -18.79 -17.25 20.40
CA ALA A 63 -20.03 -17.92 20.80
C ALA A 63 -20.23 -19.30 20.15
N VAL A 64 -19.74 -19.50 18.92
CA VAL A 64 -19.83 -20.78 18.19
C VAL A 64 -18.61 -21.68 18.46
N GLY A 65 -17.58 -21.17 19.14
CA GLY A 65 -16.34 -21.90 19.41
C GLY A 65 -15.44 -22.07 18.18
N VAL A 66 -15.51 -21.15 17.22
CA VAL A 66 -14.72 -21.18 15.98
C VAL A 66 -13.50 -20.27 16.12
N SER A 67 -12.29 -20.82 16.03
CA SER A 67 -11.05 -20.03 16.00
C SER A 67 -10.75 -19.54 14.58
N PHE A 68 -11.40 -18.45 14.15
CA PHE A 68 -11.17 -17.82 12.85
C PHE A 68 -10.91 -16.31 12.99
N PRO A 69 -9.88 -15.73 12.34
CA PRO A 69 -9.61 -14.30 12.40
C PRO A 69 -10.77 -13.45 11.86
N ALA A 70 -11.40 -12.66 12.73
CA ALA A 70 -12.58 -11.88 12.38
C ALA A 70 -12.35 -10.87 11.25
N SER A 71 -11.16 -10.25 11.20
CA SER A 71 -10.79 -9.29 10.14
C SER A 71 -10.71 -9.95 8.75
N VAL A 72 -10.25 -11.20 8.66
CA VAL A 72 -10.24 -11.97 7.40
C VAL A 72 -11.64 -12.43 7.02
N ALA A 73 -12.49 -12.74 7.99
CA ALA A 73 -13.89 -13.10 7.71
C ALA A 73 -14.63 -11.89 7.16
N CYS A 74 -14.44 -10.72 7.76
CA CYS A 74 -14.97 -9.45 7.26
C CYS A 74 -14.44 -9.10 5.87
N LEU A 75 -13.17 -9.37 5.55
CA LEU A 75 -12.62 -9.25 4.18
C LEU A 75 -13.45 -10.10 3.21
N ILE A 76 -13.62 -11.39 3.51
CA ILE A 76 -14.35 -12.33 2.65
C ILE A 76 -15.82 -11.90 2.50
N LEU A 77 -16.48 -11.56 3.61
CA LEU A 77 -17.87 -11.10 3.63
C LEU A 77 -18.05 -9.80 2.84
N LEU A 78 -17.13 -8.85 2.96
CA LEU A 78 -17.17 -7.60 2.20
C LEU A 78 -16.99 -7.86 0.70
N PHE A 79 -16.04 -8.72 0.32
CA PHE A 79 -15.82 -9.08 -1.08
C PHE A 79 -17.06 -9.72 -1.72
N PHE A 80 -17.62 -10.76 -1.10
CA PHE A 80 -18.83 -11.41 -1.60
C PHE A 80 -20.07 -10.51 -1.50
N GLY A 81 -20.16 -9.68 -0.47
CA GLY A 81 -21.22 -8.69 -0.31
C GLY A 81 -21.23 -7.66 -1.44
N LEU A 82 -20.06 -7.20 -1.88
CA LEU A 82 -19.94 -6.31 -3.04
C LEU A 82 -20.31 -7.02 -4.35
N LEU A 83 -19.93 -8.29 -4.53
CA LEU A 83 -20.37 -9.09 -5.69
C LEU A 83 -21.89 -9.30 -5.71
N LEU A 84 -22.50 -9.60 -4.56
CA LEU A 84 -23.94 -9.76 -4.42
C LEU A 84 -24.66 -8.43 -4.66
N SER A 85 -24.10 -7.33 -4.15
CA SER A 85 -24.62 -5.98 -4.40
C SER A 85 -24.65 -5.66 -5.89
N GLU A 86 -23.60 -5.99 -6.63
CA GLU A 86 -23.57 -5.80 -8.09
C GLU A 86 -24.61 -6.64 -8.83
N LEU A 87 -24.81 -7.88 -8.37
CA LEU A 87 -25.80 -8.78 -8.94
C LEU A 87 -27.25 -8.29 -8.70
N VAL A 88 -27.53 -7.76 -7.50
CA VAL A 88 -28.89 -7.38 -7.07
C VAL A 88 -29.24 -5.92 -7.39
N LEU A 89 -28.32 -4.98 -7.15
CA LEU A 89 -28.55 -3.54 -7.29
C LEU A 89 -28.01 -2.95 -8.61
N GLY A 90 -27.16 -3.69 -9.32
CA GLY A 90 -26.51 -3.26 -10.55
C GLY A 90 -25.30 -2.35 -10.35
N ASN A 91 -24.47 -2.24 -11.41
CA ASN A 91 -23.17 -1.58 -11.39
C ASN A 91 -23.18 -0.14 -10.84
N HIS A 92 -24.21 0.64 -11.16
CA HIS A 92 -24.24 2.07 -10.79
C HIS A 92 -24.38 2.27 -9.28
N LYS A 93 -25.31 1.56 -8.63
CA LYS A 93 -25.53 1.65 -7.18
C LYS A 93 -24.37 1.04 -6.40
N THR A 94 -23.83 -0.08 -6.89
CA THR A 94 -22.66 -0.71 -6.26
C THR A 94 -21.43 0.18 -6.33
N ARG A 95 -21.22 0.93 -7.42
CA ARG A 95 -20.15 1.93 -7.49
C ARG A 95 -20.28 3.00 -6.41
N ALA A 96 -21.49 3.44 -6.09
CA ALA A 96 -21.72 4.39 -4.99
C ALA A 96 -21.38 3.78 -3.62
N ILE A 97 -21.76 2.52 -3.38
CA ILE A 97 -21.39 1.78 -2.15
C ILE A 97 -19.87 1.65 -2.04
N VAL A 98 -19.21 1.25 -3.12
CA VAL A 98 -17.75 1.14 -3.19
C VAL A 98 -17.10 2.49 -2.92
N ALA A 99 -17.61 3.59 -3.46
CA ALA A 99 -17.07 4.93 -3.20
C ALA A 99 -17.12 5.32 -1.72
N VAL A 100 -18.15 4.89 -0.97
CA VAL A 100 -18.24 5.13 0.48
C VAL A 100 -17.23 4.26 1.24
N VAL A 101 -17.11 2.98 0.88
CA VAL A 101 -16.17 2.04 1.52
C VAL A 101 -14.71 2.40 1.20
N ASP A 102 -14.45 2.93 0.01
CA ASP A 102 -13.12 3.33 -0.47
C ASP A 102 -12.51 4.48 0.33
N VAL A 103 -13.31 5.35 0.96
CA VAL A 103 -12.78 6.43 1.80
C VAL A 103 -11.93 5.91 2.97
N PRO A 104 -12.47 5.11 3.91
CA PRO A 104 -11.67 4.51 4.98
C PRO A 104 -10.73 3.42 4.45
N ALA A 105 -11.15 2.62 3.47
CA ALA A 105 -10.36 1.51 2.98
C ALA A 105 -9.11 1.98 2.22
N GLY A 106 -9.26 2.94 1.32
CA GLY A 106 -8.15 3.53 0.58
C GLY A 106 -7.15 4.22 1.50
N TRP A 107 -7.60 4.89 2.56
CA TRP A 107 -6.71 5.42 3.59
C TRP A 107 -5.95 4.29 4.31
N SER A 108 -6.66 3.24 4.75
CA SER A 108 -6.05 2.15 5.53
C SER A 108 -5.05 1.34 4.70
N LEU A 109 -5.29 1.15 3.40
CA LEU A 109 -4.38 0.48 2.46
C LEU A 109 -3.16 1.37 2.17
N ARG A 110 -3.35 2.69 2.03
CA ARG A 110 -2.25 3.63 1.80
C ARG A 110 -1.26 3.65 2.97
N TRP A 111 -1.74 3.52 4.20
CA TRP A 111 -0.92 3.54 5.42
C TRP A 111 -0.64 2.14 5.99
N ILE A 112 -1.00 1.07 5.29
CA ILE A 112 -0.87 -0.31 5.80
C ILE A 112 0.56 -0.64 6.28
N ASN A 113 1.57 -0.09 5.60
CA ASN A 113 2.98 -0.33 5.90
C ASN A 113 3.37 0.12 7.30
N ILE A 114 2.86 1.26 7.79
CA ILE A 114 3.22 1.71 9.14
C ILE A 114 2.57 0.83 10.23
N PHE A 115 1.40 0.26 9.96
CA PHE A 115 0.69 -0.61 10.91
C PHE A 115 1.41 -1.94 11.17
N PHE A 116 2.40 -2.28 10.33
CA PHE A 116 3.29 -3.42 10.50
C PHE A 116 4.51 -3.17 11.39
N THR A 117 4.87 -1.90 11.60
CA THR A 117 6.04 -1.50 12.40
C THR A 117 6.06 -2.11 13.81
N PRO A 118 4.94 -2.23 14.55
CA PRO A 118 4.94 -2.78 15.90
C PRO A 118 5.56 -4.18 16.02
N SER A 119 5.37 -5.06 15.03
CA SER A 119 5.94 -6.41 15.05
C SER A 119 7.47 -6.39 15.07
N PHE A 120 8.08 -5.38 14.45
CA PHE A 120 9.54 -5.20 14.44
C PHE A 120 10.05 -4.49 15.69
N ILE A 121 9.28 -3.53 16.21
CA ILE A 121 9.61 -2.86 17.46
C ILE A 121 9.64 -3.86 18.63
N MET A 122 8.86 -4.94 18.54
CA MET A 122 8.85 -6.03 19.52
C MET A 122 9.95 -7.07 19.38
N LEU A 123 10.74 -7.05 18.29
CA LEU A 123 11.81 -8.02 18.08
C LEU A 123 12.81 -8.13 19.24
N PRO A 124 13.22 -7.03 19.92
CA PRO A 124 14.12 -7.16 21.07
C PRO A 124 13.54 -8.01 22.21
N LEU A 125 12.22 -8.12 22.34
CA LEU A 125 11.55 -8.93 23.36
C LEU A 125 11.50 -10.43 22.99
N SER A 126 11.81 -10.79 21.74
CA SER A 126 11.82 -12.18 21.29
C SER A 126 12.98 -12.98 21.92
N PRO A 127 12.80 -14.29 22.16
CA PRO A 127 13.85 -15.13 22.71
C PRO A 127 15.07 -15.16 21.78
N SER A 128 16.28 -15.11 22.35
CA SER A 128 17.52 -15.09 21.59
C SER A 128 17.63 -16.28 20.64
N ILE A 129 17.93 -16.01 19.37
CA ILE A 129 18.13 -17.02 18.33
C ILE A 129 19.64 -17.30 18.22
N GLY A 130 20.03 -18.57 18.30
CA GLY A 130 21.43 -18.95 18.09
C GLY A 130 21.88 -18.63 16.66
N ILE A 131 23.14 -18.19 16.48
CA ILE A 131 23.69 -17.81 15.16
C ILE A 131 23.53 -18.96 14.14
N VAL A 132 23.76 -20.20 14.56
CA VAL A 132 23.58 -21.40 13.71
C VAL A 132 22.15 -21.52 13.21
N GLU A 133 21.17 -21.23 14.05
CA GLU A 133 19.76 -21.30 13.67
C GLU A 133 19.37 -20.15 12.74
N VAL A 134 19.89 -18.93 12.97
CA VAL A 134 19.74 -17.81 12.03
C VAL A 134 20.27 -18.18 10.64
N MET A 135 21.45 -18.81 10.56
CA MET A 135 22.01 -19.24 9.28
C MET A 135 21.14 -20.29 8.57
N LYS A 136 20.54 -21.23 9.32
CA LYS A 136 19.56 -22.18 8.78
C LYS A 136 18.30 -21.49 8.27
N ILE A 137 17.76 -20.53 9.03
CA ILE A 137 16.61 -19.69 8.63
C ILE A 137 16.92 -18.97 7.31
N ILE A 138 18.09 -18.33 7.19
CA ILE A 138 18.51 -17.65 5.95
C ILE A 138 18.64 -18.63 4.78
N ALA A 139 19.25 -19.81 5.00
CA ALA A 139 19.41 -20.80 3.95
C ALA A 139 18.05 -21.32 3.43
N VAL A 140 17.14 -21.70 4.34
CA VAL A 140 15.78 -22.15 3.99
C VAL A 140 15.01 -21.02 3.31
N PHE A 141 15.18 -19.78 3.77
CA PHE A 141 14.57 -18.62 3.16
C PHE A 141 15.00 -18.44 1.71
N ILE A 142 16.31 -18.45 1.41
CA ILE A 142 16.83 -18.20 0.06
C ILE A 142 16.42 -19.33 -0.88
N ILE A 143 16.64 -20.59 -0.47
CA ILE A 143 16.30 -21.77 -1.28
C ILE A 143 14.79 -21.82 -1.50
N GLY A 144 14.02 -21.66 -0.43
CA GLY A 144 12.57 -21.63 -0.47
C GLY A 144 12.03 -20.51 -1.35
N PHE A 145 12.63 -19.32 -1.32
CA PHE A 145 12.25 -18.21 -2.21
C PHE A 145 12.43 -18.58 -3.68
N ILE A 146 13.56 -19.20 -4.03
CA ILE A 146 13.84 -19.62 -5.41
C ILE A 146 12.88 -20.73 -5.87
N VAL A 147 12.69 -21.75 -5.03
CA VAL A 147 11.78 -22.87 -5.33
C VAL A 147 10.35 -22.37 -5.46
N MET A 148 9.89 -21.50 -4.56
CA MET A 148 8.55 -20.91 -4.58
C MET A 148 8.33 -20.06 -5.83
N MET A 149 9.31 -19.23 -6.23
CA MET A 149 9.25 -18.47 -7.48
C MET A 149 9.10 -19.39 -8.69
N ALA A 150 9.93 -20.43 -8.78
CA ALA A 150 9.91 -21.37 -9.90
C ALA A 150 8.59 -22.15 -9.95
N LEU A 151 8.14 -22.67 -8.81
CA LEU A 151 6.89 -23.40 -8.70
C LEU A 151 5.71 -22.52 -9.11
N ALA A 152 5.61 -21.30 -8.57
CA ALA A 152 4.52 -20.38 -8.91
C ALA A 152 4.54 -20.00 -10.40
N ALA A 153 5.72 -19.72 -10.97
CA ALA A 153 5.86 -19.36 -12.38
C ALA A 153 5.48 -20.50 -13.32
N TYR A 154 6.07 -21.68 -13.14
CA TYR A 154 5.83 -22.82 -14.03
C TYR A 154 4.44 -23.43 -13.85
N LEU A 155 3.91 -23.44 -12.62
CA LEU A 155 2.54 -23.89 -12.36
C LEU A 155 1.51 -22.98 -13.04
N THR A 156 1.66 -21.66 -12.87
CA THR A 156 0.74 -20.68 -13.49
C THR A 156 0.83 -20.74 -15.01
N ARG A 157 2.05 -20.75 -15.56
CA ARG A 157 2.26 -20.83 -17.01
C ARG A 157 1.77 -22.13 -17.61
N GLY A 158 2.06 -23.27 -16.96
CA GLY A 158 1.60 -24.58 -17.40
C GLY A 158 0.07 -24.64 -17.46
N LEU A 159 -0.59 -24.10 -16.46
CA LEU A 159 -2.05 -24.03 -16.40
C LEU A 159 -2.63 -23.11 -17.49
N GLN A 160 -2.00 -21.96 -17.74
CA GLN A 160 -2.39 -21.08 -18.85
C GLN A 160 -2.25 -21.74 -20.23
N LEU A 161 -1.19 -22.54 -20.44
CA LEU A 161 -0.98 -23.28 -21.68
C LEU A 161 -2.04 -24.37 -21.86
N LEU A 162 -2.39 -25.09 -20.78
CA LEU A 162 -3.45 -26.11 -20.79
C LEU A 162 -4.84 -25.51 -21.08
N LEU A 163 -5.12 -24.32 -20.56
CA LEU A 163 -6.42 -23.64 -20.71
C LEU A 163 -6.51 -22.78 -21.99
N GLY A 164 -5.43 -22.62 -22.75
CA GLY A 164 -5.37 -21.70 -23.90
C GLY A 164 -5.44 -20.21 -23.53
N SER A 165 -5.44 -19.89 -22.23
CA SER A 165 -5.54 -18.53 -21.66
C SER A 165 -4.40 -17.61 -22.11
N SER A 166 -3.22 -18.19 -22.37
CA SER A 166 -2.04 -17.45 -22.82
C SER A 166 -2.26 -16.75 -24.17
N LYS A 167 -2.97 -17.38 -25.10
CA LYS A 167 -3.29 -16.75 -26.40
C LYS A 167 -4.24 -15.58 -26.23
N ARG A 168 -5.25 -15.73 -25.36
CA ARG A 168 -6.24 -14.67 -25.07
C ARG A 168 -5.59 -13.45 -24.41
N ALA A 169 -4.69 -13.67 -23.45
CA ALA A 169 -3.93 -12.59 -22.81
C ALA A 169 -3.03 -11.84 -23.80
N MET A 170 -2.39 -12.54 -24.73
CA MET A 170 -1.61 -11.93 -25.82
C MET A 170 -2.51 -11.13 -26.77
N THR A 171 -3.66 -11.67 -27.18
CA THR A 171 -4.62 -10.97 -28.06
C THR A 171 -5.14 -9.70 -27.40
N GLU A 172 -5.52 -9.76 -26.12
CA GLU A 172 -6.02 -8.59 -25.37
C GLU A 172 -4.94 -7.51 -25.17
N ARG A 173 -3.67 -7.91 -25.04
CA ARG A 173 -2.55 -6.96 -25.04
C ARG A 173 -2.33 -6.33 -26.41
N ALA A 174 -2.52 -7.09 -27.49
CA ALA A 174 -2.41 -6.59 -28.86
C ALA A 174 -3.58 -5.67 -29.24
N GLU A 175 -4.80 -5.97 -28.78
CA GLU A 175 -5.99 -5.12 -28.96
C GLU A 175 -5.83 -3.77 -28.26
N GLU A 176 -5.29 -3.73 -27.04
CA GLU A 176 -5.02 -2.47 -26.36
C GLU A 176 -3.89 -1.65 -27.00
N MET A 177 -2.77 -2.28 -27.39
CA MET A 177 -1.71 -1.58 -28.11
C MET A 177 -2.17 -1.08 -29.49
N GLY A 178 -3.19 -1.72 -30.09
CA GLY A 178 -3.83 -1.25 -31.32
C GLY A 178 -4.86 -0.13 -31.11
N ASN A 179 -5.42 0.01 -29.91
CA ASN A 179 -6.41 1.04 -29.57
C ASN A 179 -5.77 2.33 -29.00
N GLU A 180 -4.51 2.28 -28.53
CA GLU A 180 -3.75 3.45 -28.07
C GLU A 180 -3.52 4.53 -29.17
N THR A 181 -3.73 4.19 -30.45
CA THR A 181 -3.65 5.18 -31.55
C THR A 181 -4.95 5.96 -31.79
N ASP A 182 -6.09 5.56 -31.21
CA ASP A 182 -7.42 6.10 -31.57
C ASP A 182 -8.28 6.63 -30.41
N GLU A 183 -7.78 6.69 -29.16
CA GLU A 183 -8.54 7.29 -28.04
C GLU A 183 -7.80 8.37 -27.23
N ILE A 184 -8.59 9.40 -26.92
CA ILE A 184 -8.45 10.61 -26.09
C ILE A 184 -7.38 10.52 -24.96
N PRO A 185 -6.57 11.58 -24.75
CA PRO A 185 -5.41 11.56 -23.85
C PRO A 185 -5.79 11.24 -22.40
N LEU A 186 -5.33 10.08 -21.94
CA LEU A 186 -5.05 9.86 -20.53
C LEU A 186 -3.93 10.81 -20.10
N ALA A 187 -4.07 11.38 -18.90
CA ALA A 187 -3.15 12.34 -18.28
C ALA A 187 -1.68 12.15 -18.69
N ASP A 188 -1.11 13.21 -19.28
CA ASP A 188 0.28 13.43 -19.72
C ASP A 188 1.26 12.33 -19.32
N THR A 189 1.34 11.31 -20.16
CA THR A 189 2.51 10.42 -20.19
C THR A 189 3.47 11.04 -21.20
N PRO A 190 4.72 11.41 -20.85
CA PRO A 190 5.65 11.92 -21.84
C PRO A 190 5.88 10.84 -22.91
N PRO A 191 5.98 11.22 -24.19
CA PRO A 191 6.09 10.27 -25.28
C PRO A 191 7.35 9.41 -25.12
N ARG A 192 7.19 8.12 -25.37
CA ARG A 192 8.28 7.13 -25.36
C ARG A 192 9.20 7.42 -26.54
N THR A 193 10.27 8.19 -26.31
CA THR A 193 11.36 8.31 -27.27
C THR A 193 12.21 7.03 -27.23
N ASP A 194 12.15 6.25 -28.29
CA ASP A 194 13.18 5.27 -28.61
C ASP A 194 14.50 6.00 -28.84
N SER A 195 15.49 5.83 -27.96
CA SER A 195 16.83 6.36 -28.24
C SER A 195 17.95 5.45 -27.71
N VAL A 196 18.82 5.12 -28.67
CA VAL A 196 20.18 4.57 -28.63
C VAL A 196 21.06 5.22 -27.52
N PRO A 197 22.08 4.53 -26.98
CA PRO A 197 22.71 4.90 -25.71
C PRO A 197 23.72 6.04 -25.83
N GLY A 198 23.50 7.13 -25.09
CA GLY A 198 24.50 8.16 -24.87
C GLY A 198 23.95 9.42 -24.20
N SER A 199 24.54 9.78 -23.06
CA SER A 199 24.36 11.02 -22.29
C SER A 199 23.24 11.05 -21.24
N ARG A 200 23.67 11.14 -19.98
CA ARG A 200 22.86 11.25 -18.76
C ARG A 200 22.70 12.72 -18.38
N THR A 201 21.50 13.14 -18.00
CA THR A 201 21.30 14.14 -16.94
C THR A 201 19.94 13.92 -16.29
N ILE A 202 19.95 13.78 -14.96
CA ILE A 202 18.87 13.24 -14.13
C ILE A 202 18.14 14.40 -13.45
N SER A 203 16.83 14.52 -13.66
CA SER A 203 15.92 15.24 -12.75
C SER A 203 14.63 14.44 -12.63
N ALA A 204 14.45 13.79 -11.48
CA ALA A 204 13.36 12.87 -11.22
C ALA A 204 12.51 13.37 -10.05
N ALA A 205 11.31 13.85 -10.35
CA ALA A 205 10.24 14.03 -9.37
C ALA A 205 9.39 12.73 -9.31
N PRO A 206 9.06 12.19 -8.12
CA PRO A 206 8.23 11.00 -8.01
C PRO A 206 6.75 11.39 -8.02
N SER A 207 6.09 11.32 -9.17
CA SER A 207 4.63 11.46 -9.26
C SER A 207 3.94 10.16 -8.84
N SER A 208 3.55 10.07 -7.56
CA SER A 208 2.29 9.42 -7.20
C SER A 208 1.17 10.38 -7.62
N LEU A 209 0.44 10.05 -8.68
CA LEU A 209 -0.71 10.83 -9.16
C LEU A 209 -1.67 11.15 -8.00
N SER A 210 -1.81 12.44 -7.72
CA SER A 210 -2.77 13.00 -6.79
C SER A 210 -4.04 13.35 -7.54
N LEU A 211 -5.05 12.47 -7.52
CA LEU A 211 -6.41 12.87 -7.86
C LEU A 211 -6.95 13.71 -6.69
N ASN A 212 -6.68 15.02 -6.67
CA ASN A 212 -7.43 16.06 -5.92
C ASN A 212 -6.83 17.47 -6.08
N THR A 213 -6.40 17.86 -7.28
CA THR A 213 -6.04 19.25 -7.61
C THR A 213 -6.52 19.59 -9.02
N LEU A 214 -7.84 19.70 -9.17
CA LEU A 214 -8.47 20.48 -10.22
C LEU A 214 -9.53 21.35 -9.54
N ALA A 215 -9.27 22.65 -9.46
CA ALA A 215 -10.35 23.62 -9.31
C ALA A 215 -11.24 23.52 -10.56
N PRO A 216 -12.57 23.70 -10.46
CA PRO A 216 -13.38 23.88 -11.66
C PRO A 216 -12.90 25.16 -12.39
N PRO A 217 -12.82 25.17 -13.73
CA PRO A 217 -12.51 26.38 -14.46
C PRO A 217 -13.59 27.44 -14.20
N PRO A 218 -13.26 28.75 -14.26
CA PRO A 218 -14.26 29.80 -14.14
C PRO A 218 -15.30 29.68 -15.28
N PRO A 219 -16.56 30.08 -15.06
CA PRO A 219 -17.57 30.06 -16.11
C PRO A 219 -17.13 30.98 -17.25
N SER A 220 -16.95 30.42 -18.45
CA SER A 220 -16.73 31.20 -19.66
C SER A 220 -18.04 31.92 -20.03
N GLN A 221 -18.04 33.24 -19.85
CA GLN A 221 -19.01 34.11 -20.51
C GLN A 221 -18.51 34.46 -21.92
N ASN A 222 -19.44 34.41 -22.88
CA ASN A 222 -19.37 34.84 -24.29
C ASN A 222 -18.66 33.84 -25.24
N ALA A 223 -19.43 33.12 -26.07
CA ALA A 223 -19.93 33.52 -27.40
C ALA A 223 -18.76 33.59 -28.41
N SER A 224 -18.77 32.96 -29.57
CA SER A 224 -19.82 32.43 -30.44
C SER A 224 -19.09 31.68 -31.56
N HIS A 225 -19.64 30.59 -32.08
CA HIS A 225 -19.83 30.36 -33.52
C HIS A 225 -20.34 28.93 -33.75
N ASN A 226 -21.51 28.89 -34.38
CA ASN A 226 -22.24 27.73 -34.88
C ASN A 226 -21.37 26.81 -35.72
N PHE A 227 -21.64 25.50 -35.69
CA PHE A 227 -22.04 24.73 -36.89
C PHE A 227 -22.55 23.33 -36.48
N LEU A 228 -23.80 23.04 -36.84
CA LEU A 228 -24.42 21.71 -36.99
C LEU A 228 -24.47 21.41 -38.52
N PRO A 229 -24.98 20.26 -39.01
CA PRO A 229 -24.25 19.00 -39.18
C PRO A 229 -24.47 18.35 -40.59
N SER A 230 -23.54 17.55 -41.12
CA SER A 230 -23.82 16.66 -42.27
C SER A 230 -22.63 15.71 -42.49
N ALA A 231 -22.73 14.40 -42.23
CA ALA A 231 -23.43 13.35 -42.98
C ALA A 231 -22.60 12.77 -44.16
N THR A 232 -22.38 11.44 -44.06
CA THR A 232 -22.34 10.41 -45.12
C THR A 232 -21.14 10.22 -46.07
N SER A 233 -20.64 8.98 -46.01
CA SER A 233 -20.30 8.01 -47.09
C SER A 233 -19.04 8.18 -47.97
N SER A 234 -18.05 7.32 -47.68
CA SER A 234 -17.38 6.29 -48.55
C SER A 234 -16.83 6.67 -49.96
N PRO A 235 -16.05 5.79 -50.65
CA PRO A 235 -14.68 6.12 -51.07
C PRO A 235 -14.50 6.18 -52.61
N ALA A 236 -13.62 7.06 -53.12
CA ALA A 236 -13.25 7.02 -54.53
C ALA A 236 -11.78 7.40 -54.81
N ARG A 237 -11.12 6.40 -55.38
CA ARG A 237 -9.88 6.26 -56.16
C ARG A 237 -9.36 7.50 -56.94
N VAL A 238 -8.07 7.79 -56.70
CA VAL A 238 -6.95 8.18 -57.61
C VAL A 238 -7.13 9.40 -58.53
N THR A 239 -6.30 10.44 -58.30
CA THR A 239 -5.45 11.04 -59.36
C THR A 239 -4.29 11.82 -58.74
N GLU A 240 -3.06 11.42 -59.07
CA GLU A 240 -1.88 12.28 -58.90
C GLU A 240 -2.04 13.52 -59.77
N ILE A 241 -2.13 14.68 -59.15
CA ILE A 241 -1.87 15.96 -59.81
C ILE A 241 -0.77 16.62 -59.00
N ASN A 242 0.43 16.61 -59.58
CA ASN A 242 1.59 17.33 -59.10
C ASN A 242 1.32 18.83 -59.28
N VAL A 243 0.93 19.51 -58.20
CA VAL A 243 0.83 20.98 -58.15
C VAL A 243 1.96 21.48 -57.28
N ASP A 244 2.90 22.18 -57.91
CA ASP A 244 3.96 22.94 -57.22
C ASP A 244 3.33 23.96 -56.27
N ILE A 245 3.49 23.73 -54.96
CA ILE A 245 3.13 24.69 -53.91
C ILE A 245 4.35 25.60 -53.69
N PRO A 246 4.22 26.93 -53.76
CA PRO A 246 5.31 27.84 -53.40
C PRO A 246 5.66 27.65 -51.92
N SER A 247 6.94 27.44 -51.61
CA SER A 247 7.43 27.32 -50.24
C SER A 247 7.12 28.58 -49.42
N SER A 248 6.22 28.44 -48.45
CA SER A 248 6.01 29.45 -47.40
C SER A 248 7.29 29.61 -46.59
N PRO A 249 7.68 30.84 -46.19
CA PRO A 249 8.87 31.05 -45.35
C PRO A 249 8.65 30.39 -43.98
N PRO A 250 9.70 29.87 -43.33
CA PRO A 250 9.56 29.21 -42.04
C PRO A 250 9.10 30.22 -41.00
N THR A 251 7.97 29.94 -40.36
CA THR A 251 7.47 30.68 -39.20
C THR A 251 8.55 30.67 -38.10
N PRO A 252 8.92 31.82 -37.51
CA PRO A 252 9.89 31.81 -36.42
C PRO A 252 9.34 31.00 -35.24
N PRO A 253 10.16 30.18 -34.56
CA PRO A 253 9.71 29.44 -33.39
C PRO A 253 9.26 30.43 -32.32
N LEU A 254 8.06 30.20 -31.77
CA LEU A 254 7.55 30.97 -30.64
C LEU A 254 8.59 30.93 -29.50
N PRO A 255 8.87 32.06 -28.83
CA PRO A 255 9.80 32.07 -27.69
C PRO A 255 9.29 31.12 -26.61
N SER A 256 10.21 30.34 -26.02
CA SER A 256 9.92 29.45 -24.90
C SER A 256 9.27 30.25 -23.77
N GLN A 257 7.98 30.00 -23.53
CA GLN A 257 7.30 30.55 -22.37
C GLN A 257 7.78 29.78 -21.13
N ASP A 258 8.75 30.34 -20.41
CA ASP A 258 9.03 29.89 -19.06
C ASP A 258 7.79 30.14 -18.20
N PRO A 259 7.29 29.15 -17.43
CA PRO A 259 6.10 29.33 -16.62
C PRO A 259 6.31 30.48 -15.62
N VAL A 260 5.32 31.37 -15.52
CA VAL A 260 5.32 32.52 -14.60
C VAL A 260 5.64 32.02 -13.17
N PRO A 261 6.60 32.64 -12.45
CA PRO A 261 6.97 32.19 -11.11
C PRO A 261 5.76 32.30 -10.17
N LEU A 262 5.46 31.19 -9.47
CA LEU A 262 4.35 31.10 -8.53
C LEU A 262 4.45 32.20 -7.46
N PRO A 263 3.35 32.91 -7.12
CA PRO A 263 3.34 33.92 -6.08
C PRO A 263 3.75 33.33 -4.72
N ARG A 264 4.47 34.13 -3.91
CA ARG A 264 5.06 33.69 -2.62
C ARG A 264 4.04 33.07 -1.66
N SER A 265 2.81 33.59 -1.62
CA SER A 265 1.73 33.05 -0.80
C SER A 265 1.32 31.64 -1.20
N GLN A 266 1.40 31.27 -2.49
CA GLN A 266 1.14 29.91 -2.96
C GLN A 266 2.29 28.96 -2.60
N LEU A 267 3.54 29.43 -2.64
CA LEU A 267 4.70 28.64 -2.17
C LEU A 267 4.60 28.36 -0.67
N TRP A 268 4.25 29.37 0.14
CA TRP A 268 3.99 29.20 1.57
C TRP A 268 2.81 28.25 1.83
N ALA A 269 1.71 28.39 1.09
CA ALA A 269 0.56 27.48 1.22
C ALA A 269 0.94 26.03 0.87
N ALA A 270 1.71 25.82 -0.20
CA ALA A 270 2.21 24.50 -0.59
C ALA A 270 3.14 23.91 0.48
N TRP A 271 4.02 24.72 1.06
CA TRP A 271 4.91 24.28 2.15
C TRP A 271 4.14 23.88 3.40
N ILE A 272 3.16 24.70 3.82
CA ILE A 272 2.28 24.42 4.98
C ILE A 272 1.51 23.13 4.75
N CYS A 273 0.87 22.97 3.59
CA CYS A 273 0.15 21.76 3.22
C CYS A 273 1.06 20.52 3.20
N GLY A 274 2.30 20.67 2.74
CA GLY A 274 3.29 19.58 2.68
C GLY A 274 3.78 19.11 4.05
N HIS A 275 3.88 20.01 5.04
CA HIS A 275 4.44 19.71 6.37
C HIS A 275 3.39 19.55 7.47
N LEU A 276 2.09 19.72 7.15
CA LEU A 276 1.01 19.72 8.13
C LEU A 276 1.02 18.48 9.03
N ASN A 277 1.19 17.28 8.47
CA ASN A 277 1.24 16.04 9.25
C ASN A 277 2.43 16.02 10.20
N TRP A 278 3.61 16.46 9.76
CA TRP A 278 4.80 16.48 10.59
C TRP A 278 4.63 17.44 11.77
N VAL A 279 4.11 18.65 11.52
CA VAL A 279 3.81 19.65 12.55
C VAL A 279 2.79 19.12 13.54
N LEU A 280 1.72 18.47 13.06
CA LEU A 280 0.68 17.90 13.91
C LEU A 280 1.26 16.85 14.87
N TYR A 281 1.97 15.83 14.35
CA TYR A 281 2.49 14.77 15.22
C TYR A 281 3.65 15.23 16.09
N ALA A 282 4.44 16.22 15.65
CA ALA A 282 5.44 16.87 16.49
C ALA A 282 4.77 17.63 17.64
N SER A 283 3.65 18.33 17.37
CA SER A 283 2.88 19.00 18.42
C SER A 283 2.30 18.02 19.42
N ILE A 284 1.75 16.87 18.96
CA ILE A 284 1.24 15.81 19.84
C ILE A 284 2.40 15.23 20.67
N PHE A 285 3.54 14.94 20.05
CA PHE A 285 4.72 14.41 20.73
C PHE A 285 5.19 15.34 21.86
N THR A 286 5.36 16.63 21.57
CA THR A 286 5.93 17.61 22.51
C THR A 286 4.92 18.10 23.55
N PHE A 287 3.70 18.46 23.15
CA PHE A 287 2.73 19.11 24.05
C PHE A 287 1.81 18.14 24.78
N VAL A 288 1.61 16.93 24.23
CA VAL A 288 0.73 15.91 24.85
C VAL A 288 1.54 14.71 25.32
N GLY A 289 2.36 14.12 24.44
CA GLY A 289 3.11 12.90 24.68
C GLY A 289 4.10 13.03 25.82
N ILE A 290 5.01 14.01 25.76
CA ILE A 290 6.04 14.20 26.79
C ILE A 290 5.39 14.50 28.17
N PRO A 291 4.50 15.50 28.32
CA PRO A 291 3.89 15.79 29.62
C PRO A 291 3.12 14.60 30.18
N LEU A 292 2.33 13.90 29.36
CA LEU A 292 1.54 12.76 29.81
C LEU A 292 2.42 11.60 30.25
N TYR A 293 3.48 11.29 29.50
CA TYR A 293 4.40 10.20 29.83
C TYR A 293 5.15 10.44 31.14
N TYR A 294 5.63 11.65 31.39
CA TYR A 294 6.34 11.96 32.64
C TYR A 294 5.42 12.22 33.83
N ALA A 295 4.19 12.71 33.61
CA ALA A 295 3.24 12.96 34.70
C ALA A 295 2.48 11.70 35.16
N THR A 296 2.03 10.86 34.22
CA THR A 296 1.15 9.72 34.51
C THR A 296 1.82 8.36 34.28
N GLY A 297 2.94 8.34 33.56
CA GLY A 297 3.58 7.11 33.11
C GLY A 297 2.95 6.47 31.89
N TYR A 298 1.85 7.02 31.35
CA TYR A 298 1.17 6.47 30.18
C TYR A 298 1.91 6.82 28.88
N ALA A 299 2.43 5.79 28.20
CA ALA A 299 3.37 5.96 27.10
C ALA A 299 2.75 6.01 25.70
N MET A 300 1.46 5.69 25.55
CA MET A 300 0.85 5.49 24.23
C MET A 300 0.94 6.73 23.33
N PRO A 301 0.51 7.94 23.72
CA PRO A 301 0.53 9.08 22.80
C PRO A 301 1.96 9.48 22.41
N LEU A 302 2.93 9.31 23.32
CA LEU A 302 4.34 9.57 23.06
C LEU A 302 4.93 8.56 22.07
N HIS A 303 4.75 7.26 22.31
CA HIS A 303 5.26 6.22 21.41
C HIS A 303 4.60 6.28 20.03
N LEU A 304 3.29 6.53 19.97
CA LEU A 304 2.54 6.63 18.72
C LEU A 304 3.04 7.80 17.85
N SER A 305 3.17 8.98 18.45
CA SER A 305 3.67 10.16 17.74
C SER A 305 5.14 10.04 17.35
N LEU A 306 5.98 9.42 18.18
CA LEU A 306 7.37 9.08 17.84
C LEU A 306 7.43 8.22 16.57
N ILE A 307 6.70 7.11 16.54
CA ILE A 307 6.72 6.16 15.42
C ILE A 307 6.25 6.84 14.14
N LEU A 308 5.20 7.66 14.20
CA LEU A 308 4.69 8.41 13.06
C LEU A 308 5.70 9.42 12.52
N LEU A 309 6.36 10.19 13.40
CA LEU A 309 7.41 11.13 13.01
C LEU A 309 8.60 10.44 12.37
N VAL A 310 9.06 9.35 12.96
CA VAL A 310 10.15 8.52 12.41
C VAL A 310 9.72 7.93 11.06
N TYR A 311 8.47 7.50 10.89
CA TYR A 311 7.95 6.99 9.62
C TYR A 311 7.95 8.06 8.53
N PHE A 312 7.50 9.28 8.83
CA PHE A 312 7.57 10.39 7.86
C PHE A 312 9.02 10.72 7.49
N ALA A 313 9.94 10.70 8.46
CA ALA A 313 11.36 10.86 8.18
C ALA A 313 11.89 9.73 7.28
N ALA A 314 11.54 8.47 7.55
CA ALA A 314 11.90 7.33 6.71
C ALA A 314 11.33 7.42 5.29
N MET A 315 10.12 7.97 5.12
CA MET A 315 9.51 8.19 3.81
C MET A 315 10.16 9.34 3.02
N SER A 316 10.85 10.26 3.69
CA SER A 316 11.59 11.35 3.05
C SER A 316 12.90 10.89 2.38
N ILE A 317 13.37 9.67 2.67
CA ILE A 317 14.55 9.07 2.03
C ILE A 317 14.35 9.06 0.50
N PRO A 318 15.38 9.36 -0.33
CA PRO A 318 15.26 9.31 -1.79
C PRO A 318 14.82 7.93 -2.31
N ALA A 319 14.01 7.89 -3.38
CA ALA A 319 13.42 6.64 -3.89
C ALA A 319 14.45 5.55 -4.23
N ASN A 320 15.65 5.93 -4.70
CA ASN A 320 16.74 5.01 -5.02
C ASN A 320 17.23 4.25 -3.79
N TRP A 321 17.21 4.89 -2.61
CA TRP A 321 17.64 4.29 -1.36
C TRP A 321 16.52 3.53 -0.65
N ARG A 322 15.24 3.86 -0.89
CA ARG A 322 14.09 3.16 -0.28
C ARG A 322 14.01 1.67 -0.61
N GLN A 323 14.62 1.25 -1.72
CA GLN A 323 14.71 -0.18 -2.07
C GLN A 323 15.56 -0.98 -1.07
N TYR A 324 16.58 -0.35 -0.49
CA TYR A 324 17.48 -0.97 0.50
C TYR A 324 17.11 -0.58 1.93
N LEU A 325 16.79 0.69 2.15
CA LEU A 325 16.34 1.24 3.43
C LEU A 325 14.82 1.22 3.47
N HIS A 326 14.26 0.02 3.63
CA HIS A 326 12.81 -0.16 3.66
C HIS A 326 12.19 0.71 4.78
N PRO A 327 11.22 1.60 4.48
CA PRO A 327 10.72 2.57 5.45
C PRO A 327 10.21 1.95 6.75
N VAL A 328 9.61 0.76 6.70
CA VAL A 328 9.12 0.06 7.92
C VAL A 328 10.27 -0.41 8.80
N LEU A 329 11.35 -0.94 8.22
CA LEU A 329 12.51 -1.43 8.98
C LEU A 329 13.29 -0.27 9.59
N VAL A 330 13.51 0.79 8.80
CA VAL A 330 14.11 2.04 9.27
C VAL A 330 13.28 2.61 10.42
N THR A 331 11.96 2.67 10.26
CA THR A 331 11.06 3.18 11.30
C THR A 331 11.16 2.36 12.57
N ALA A 332 11.12 1.03 12.46
CA ALA A 332 11.21 0.16 13.62
C ALA A 332 12.54 0.32 14.37
N LEU A 333 13.67 0.32 13.63
CA LEU A 333 15.00 0.47 14.22
C LEU A 333 15.13 1.78 15.00
N PHE A 334 14.80 2.90 14.36
CA PHE A 334 14.89 4.22 15.01
C PHE A 334 13.84 4.41 16.10
N SER A 335 12.66 3.77 15.99
CA SER A 335 11.66 3.80 17.05
C SER A 335 12.09 3.01 18.28
N VAL A 336 12.73 1.84 18.12
CA VAL A 336 13.33 1.10 19.25
C VAL A 336 14.40 1.94 19.93
N PHE A 337 15.27 2.60 19.16
CA PHE A 337 16.27 3.50 19.71
C PHE A 337 15.64 4.69 20.45
N GLY A 338 14.59 5.30 19.89
CA GLY A 338 13.87 6.39 20.53
C GLY A 338 13.15 5.97 21.81
N ILE A 339 12.49 4.80 21.81
CA ILE A 339 11.87 4.22 23.00
C ILE A 339 12.93 3.90 24.07
N TRP A 340 14.07 3.34 23.66
CA TRP A 340 15.20 3.08 24.55
C TRP A 340 15.72 4.38 25.20
N ALA A 341 15.91 5.44 24.42
CA ALA A 341 16.35 6.73 24.94
C ALA A 341 15.35 7.32 25.95
N LEU A 342 14.05 7.27 25.64
CA LEU A 342 12.98 7.72 26.55
C LEU A 342 12.91 6.87 27.82
N ALA A 343 13.11 5.56 27.71
CA ALA A 343 13.17 4.65 28.85
C ALA A 343 14.39 4.95 29.74
N ALA A 344 15.56 5.15 29.14
CA ALA A 344 16.81 5.47 29.83
C ALA A 344 16.71 6.78 30.63
N ILE A 345 16.10 7.83 30.07
CA ILE A 345 15.87 9.11 30.77
C ILE A 345 14.99 8.91 32.02
N ARG A 346 14.04 7.98 31.98
CA ARG A 346 13.16 7.64 33.12
C ARG A 346 13.78 6.63 34.09
N GLY A 347 14.97 6.11 33.79
CA GLY A 347 15.58 5.00 34.55
C GLY A 347 14.82 3.66 34.41
N ALA A 348 14.00 3.51 33.37
CA ALA A 348 13.26 2.29 33.09
C ALA A 348 14.01 1.38 32.11
N GLY A 349 13.86 0.06 32.27
CA GLY A 349 14.42 -0.90 31.33
C GLY A 349 13.69 -0.91 29.98
N LEU A 350 14.41 -1.15 28.89
CA LEU A 350 13.86 -1.25 27.53
C LEU A 350 12.74 -2.30 27.45
N PHE A 351 12.96 -3.50 27.99
CA PHE A 351 11.98 -4.59 27.93
C PHE A 351 10.66 -4.24 28.62
N ASN A 352 10.70 -3.52 29.74
CA ASN A 352 9.48 -3.10 30.44
C ASN A 352 8.71 -2.06 29.61
N THR A 353 9.43 -1.16 28.96
CA THR A 353 8.85 -0.12 28.09
C THR A 353 8.32 -0.70 26.78
N LEU A 354 8.95 -1.74 26.24
CA LEU A 354 8.42 -2.50 25.11
C LEU A 354 7.16 -3.28 25.51
N ARG A 355 7.09 -3.87 26.70
CA ARG A 355 5.82 -4.49 27.17
C ARG A 355 4.69 -3.47 27.31
N SER A 356 4.96 -2.24 27.72
CA SER A 356 3.94 -1.18 27.73
C SER A 356 3.59 -0.64 26.33
N PHE A 357 4.42 -0.91 25.32
CA PHE A 357 4.12 -0.57 23.93
C PHE A 357 3.01 -1.46 23.33
N ARG A 358 2.89 -2.74 23.72
CA ARG A 358 1.77 -3.63 23.35
C ARG A 358 1.28 -4.37 24.58
N THR A 359 0.21 -3.86 25.14
CA THR A 359 -0.42 -4.34 26.38
C THR A 359 -1.42 -5.47 26.13
N GLY A 360 -1.82 -5.69 24.87
CA GLY A 360 -2.90 -6.60 24.49
C GLY A 360 -4.30 -5.98 24.57
N ALA A 361 -4.42 -4.71 24.97
CA ALA A 361 -5.69 -3.99 25.01
C ALA A 361 -6.08 -3.44 23.63
N ASN A 362 -6.37 -4.33 22.67
CA ASN A 362 -6.91 -3.96 21.35
C ASN A 362 -8.41 -3.58 21.42
N TYR A 363 -9.00 -3.16 20.30
CA TYR A 363 -10.43 -2.78 20.24
C TYR A 363 -11.37 -3.88 20.77
N THR A 364 -11.09 -5.15 20.49
CA THR A 364 -11.90 -6.28 20.99
C THR A 364 -11.90 -6.32 22.51
N TYR A 365 -10.72 -6.22 23.14
CA TYR A 365 -10.62 -6.15 24.59
C TYR A 365 -11.33 -4.92 25.15
N LEU A 366 -11.08 -3.73 24.57
CA LEU A 366 -11.62 -2.46 25.04
C LEU A 366 -13.14 -2.39 24.98
N TRP A 367 -13.76 -2.93 23.92
CA TRP A 367 -15.21 -2.94 23.78
C TRP A 367 -15.89 -3.99 24.64
N LEU A 368 -15.27 -5.16 24.85
CA LEU A 368 -15.75 -6.16 25.82
C LEU A 368 -15.68 -5.64 27.27
N HIS A 369 -14.63 -4.87 27.59
CA HIS A 369 -14.37 -4.40 28.96
C HIS A 369 -14.70 -2.91 29.14
N ALA A 370 -15.53 -2.33 28.27
CA ALA A 370 -15.83 -0.89 28.27
C ALA A 370 -16.40 -0.38 29.61
N LYS A 371 -17.00 -1.26 30.42
CA LYS A 371 -17.57 -0.94 31.73
C LYS A 371 -16.61 -1.14 32.90
N ASN A 372 -15.41 -1.67 32.68
CA ASN A 372 -14.45 -1.99 33.73
C ASN A 372 -13.46 -0.83 33.94
N PRO A 373 -13.54 -0.09 35.06
CA PRO A 373 -12.65 1.04 35.33
C PRO A 373 -11.19 0.62 35.60
N GLU A 374 -10.94 -0.64 35.95
CA GLU A 374 -9.59 -1.22 36.13
C GLU A 374 -9.02 -1.86 34.84
N GLY A 375 -9.66 -1.60 33.68
CA GLY A 375 -9.23 -2.14 32.41
C GLY A 375 -7.81 -1.72 32.01
N ARG A 376 -7.12 -2.59 31.27
CA ARG A 376 -5.80 -2.26 30.71
C ARG A 376 -5.94 -1.18 29.64
N LEU A 377 -5.10 -0.15 29.72
CA LEU A 377 -5.04 0.91 28.70
C LEU A 377 -4.26 0.43 27.47
N PRO A 378 -4.65 0.84 26.25
CA PRO A 378 -3.95 0.46 25.03
C PRO A 378 -2.56 1.08 24.97
N GLY A 379 -1.58 0.30 24.54
CA GLY A 379 -0.28 0.78 24.09
C GLY A 379 -0.33 1.23 22.63
N ALA A 380 0.71 1.93 22.16
CA ALA A 380 0.75 2.40 20.77
C ALA A 380 0.74 1.25 19.76
N GLY A 381 1.37 0.12 20.09
CA GLY A 381 1.32 -1.11 19.28
C GLY A 381 -0.09 -1.69 19.17
N ASP A 382 -0.90 -1.59 20.23
CA ASP A 382 -2.30 -2.07 20.23
C ASP A 382 -3.19 -1.19 19.33
N ILE A 383 -2.91 0.12 19.27
CA ILE A 383 -3.60 1.04 18.33
C ILE A 383 -3.25 0.69 16.88
N PHE A 384 -1.97 0.47 16.59
CA PHE A 384 -1.55 0.06 15.24
C PHE A 384 -2.13 -1.29 14.84
N SER A 385 -2.15 -2.29 15.73
CA SER A 385 -2.77 -3.59 15.45
C SER A 385 -4.30 -3.48 15.28
N THR A 386 -4.95 -2.58 16.01
CA THR A 386 -6.37 -2.31 15.85
C THR A 386 -6.67 -1.78 14.45
N VAL A 387 -5.94 -0.75 13.99
CA VAL A 387 -6.14 -0.21 12.64
C VAL A 387 -5.73 -1.22 11.56
N LEU A 388 -4.75 -2.09 11.86
CA LEU A 388 -4.35 -3.15 10.94
C LEU A 388 -5.50 -4.10 10.59
N ASP A 389 -6.37 -4.44 11.54
CA ASP A 389 -7.55 -5.27 11.27
C ASP A 389 -8.50 -4.61 10.25
N ALA A 390 -8.69 -3.30 10.32
CA ALA A 390 -9.47 -2.57 9.30
C ALA A 390 -8.76 -2.55 7.93
N SER A 391 -7.41 -2.49 7.91
CA SER A 391 -6.63 -2.63 6.68
C SER A 391 -6.77 -4.03 6.05
N ILE A 392 -6.88 -5.09 6.86
CA ILE A 392 -7.13 -6.44 6.37
C ILE A 392 -8.50 -6.50 5.68
N VAL A 393 -9.56 -5.98 6.30
CA VAL A 393 -10.90 -5.89 5.67
C VAL A 393 -10.84 -5.15 4.34
N SER A 394 -10.04 -4.08 4.28
CA SER A 394 -9.89 -3.24 3.10
C SER A 394 -9.23 -3.94 1.91
N LEU A 395 -8.51 -5.05 2.12
CA LEU A 395 -7.98 -5.90 1.03
C LEU A 395 -9.10 -6.54 0.18
N ALA A 396 -10.36 -6.49 0.61
CA ALA A 396 -11.51 -6.86 -0.21
C ALA A 396 -11.69 -5.95 -1.44
N LEU A 397 -11.29 -4.67 -1.35
CA LEU A 397 -11.43 -3.71 -2.45
C LEU A 397 -10.59 -4.07 -3.68
N PRO A 398 -9.26 -4.30 -3.59
CA PRO A 398 -8.51 -4.73 -4.76
C PRO A 398 -9.05 -6.03 -5.36
N MET A 399 -9.52 -6.98 -4.54
CA MET A 399 -10.17 -8.20 -5.04
C MET A 399 -11.44 -7.88 -5.84
N TYR A 400 -12.27 -6.95 -5.36
CA TYR A 400 -13.48 -6.52 -6.04
C TYR A 400 -13.20 -5.65 -7.29
N GLN A 401 -12.20 -4.77 -7.24
CA GLN A 401 -11.79 -3.93 -8.36
C GLN A 401 -11.37 -4.79 -9.56
N TYR A 402 -10.59 -5.86 -9.32
CA TYR A 402 -10.10 -6.78 -10.35
C TYR A 402 -10.94 -8.05 -10.50
N ARG A 403 -12.21 -8.03 -10.05
CA ARG A 403 -13.11 -9.21 -10.12
C ARG A 403 -13.38 -9.71 -11.53
N ARG A 404 -13.33 -8.83 -12.54
CA ARG A 404 -13.55 -9.20 -13.95
C ARG A 404 -12.39 -10.04 -14.45
N GLU A 405 -11.16 -9.59 -14.20
CA GLU A 405 -9.93 -10.36 -14.44
C GLU A 405 -9.94 -11.69 -13.71
N LEU A 406 -10.32 -11.67 -12.43
CA LEU A 406 -10.49 -12.89 -11.63
C LEU A 406 -11.49 -13.86 -12.27
N LYS A 407 -12.63 -13.37 -12.78
CA LYS A 407 -13.65 -14.22 -13.40
C LYS A 407 -13.19 -14.79 -14.73
N GLN A 408 -12.51 -14.00 -15.56
CA GLN A 408 -12.04 -14.43 -16.87
C GLN A 408 -10.90 -15.45 -16.78
N ASN A 409 -9.98 -15.24 -15.84
CA ASN A 409 -8.78 -16.06 -15.66
C ASN A 409 -8.84 -16.87 -14.35
N PHE A 410 -10.05 -17.25 -13.91
CA PHE A 410 -10.29 -17.82 -12.58
C PHE A 410 -9.40 -19.02 -12.27
N VAL A 411 -9.36 -20.00 -13.17
CA VAL A 411 -8.57 -21.22 -12.96
C VAL A 411 -7.07 -20.88 -12.94
N ALA A 412 -6.61 -20.03 -13.86
CA ALA A 412 -5.20 -19.61 -13.97
C ALA A 412 -4.71 -18.79 -12.77
N ILE A 413 -5.60 -18.15 -12.01
CA ILE A 413 -5.24 -17.35 -10.83
C ILE A 413 -5.46 -18.12 -9.53
N VAL A 414 -6.63 -18.75 -9.36
CA VAL A 414 -7.03 -19.36 -8.09
C VAL A 414 -6.33 -20.69 -7.85
N LEU A 415 -6.24 -21.56 -8.87
CA LEU A 415 -5.67 -22.89 -8.68
C LEU A 415 -4.17 -22.86 -8.31
N PRO A 416 -3.31 -22.04 -8.94
CA PRO A 416 -1.94 -21.89 -8.48
C PRO A 416 -1.87 -21.40 -7.04
N ASN A 417 -2.66 -20.39 -6.66
CA ASN A 417 -2.66 -19.88 -5.28
C ASN A 417 -3.07 -20.94 -4.23
N ILE A 418 -4.05 -21.79 -4.55
CA ILE A 418 -4.43 -22.92 -3.68
C ILE A 418 -3.26 -23.90 -3.53
N LEU A 419 -2.68 -24.34 -4.64
CA LEU A 419 -1.59 -25.32 -4.65
C LEU A 419 -0.33 -24.78 -3.98
N MET A 420 0.02 -23.51 -4.23
CA MET A 420 1.12 -22.83 -3.56
C MET A 420 0.88 -22.72 -2.05
N SER A 421 -0.37 -22.44 -1.63
CA SER A 421 -0.72 -22.33 -0.21
C SER A 421 -0.57 -23.68 0.49
N ILE A 422 -1.10 -24.75 -0.10
CA ILE A 422 -0.94 -26.12 0.42
C ILE A 422 0.55 -26.46 0.46
N GLY A 423 1.28 -26.21 -0.64
CA GLY A 423 2.72 -26.42 -0.71
C GLY A 423 3.46 -25.74 0.45
N CYS A 424 3.15 -24.48 0.74
CA CYS A 424 3.78 -23.76 1.86
C CYS A 424 3.45 -24.37 3.22
N LEU A 425 2.17 -24.63 3.48
CA LEU A 425 1.68 -25.10 4.77
C LEU A 425 2.28 -26.45 5.16
N PHE A 426 2.47 -27.36 4.20
CA PHE A 426 2.95 -28.71 4.48
C PHE A 426 4.46 -28.91 4.26
N SER A 427 5.10 -28.12 3.38
CA SER A 427 6.54 -28.29 3.11
C SER A 427 7.42 -27.52 4.08
N TYR A 428 7.13 -26.23 4.34
CA TYR A 428 8.03 -25.38 5.11
C TYR A 428 8.20 -25.83 6.57
N PRO A 429 7.13 -26.06 7.35
CA PRO A 429 7.29 -26.50 8.74
C PRO A 429 8.10 -27.78 8.86
N LYS A 430 7.82 -28.76 7.98
CA LYS A 430 8.52 -30.03 7.93
C LYS A 430 10.02 -29.87 7.61
N ILE A 431 10.35 -29.08 6.58
CA ILE A 431 11.74 -28.85 6.16
C ILE A 431 12.51 -28.06 7.24
N CYS A 432 11.91 -27.01 7.80
CA CYS A 432 12.53 -26.18 8.84
C CYS A 432 12.86 -27.01 10.08
N PHE A 433 11.90 -27.82 10.52
CA PHE A 433 12.07 -28.69 11.69
C PHE A 433 13.13 -29.76 11.46
N ALA A 434 13.14 -30.41 10.28
CA ALA A 434 14.13 -31.42 9.92
C ALA A 434 15.57 -30.88 9.89
N ILE A 435 15.75 -29.59 9.59
CA ILE A 435 17.06 -28.91 9.61
C ILE A 435 17.42 -28.43 11.03
N GLY A 436 16.52 -28.58 12.01
CA GLY A 436 16.72 -28.25 13.42
C GLY A 436 16.45 -26.80 13.77
N ILE A 437 15.47 -26.16 13.10
CA ILE A 437 14.86 -24.90 13.54
C ILE A 437 13.78 -25.24 14.59
N SER A 438 13.61 -24.37 15.60
CA SER A 438 12.61 -24.61 16.66
C SER A 438 11.19 -24.77 16.11
N ALA A 439 10.34 -25.43 16.88
CA ALA A 439 9.01 -25.79 16.41
C ALA A 439 8.14 -24.57 16.06
N GLU A 440 8.06 -23.61 16.98
CA GLU A 440 7.30 -22.37 16.81
C GLU A 440 7.80 -21.55 15.59
N ARG A 441 9.11 -21.52 15.36
CA ARG A 441 9.70 -20.79 14.23
C ARG A 441 9.49 -21.54 12.92
N SER A 442 9.54 -22.88 12.94
CA SER A 442 9.23 -23.71 11.77
C SER A 442 7.78 -23.52 11.31
N LEU A 443 6.83 -23.42 12.25
CA LEU A 443 5.43 -23.10 11.94
C LEU A 443 5.27 -21.70 11.36
N ALA A 444 6.04 -20.71 11.82
CA ALA A 444 6.02 -19.36 11.28
C ALA A 444 6.43 -19.30 9.79
N PHE A 445 7.27 -20.22 9.32
CA PHE A 445 7.64 -20.30 7.89
C PHE A 445 6.47 -20.73 6.99
N ALA A 446 5.42 -21.35 7.52
CA ALA A 446 4.24 -21.77 6.75
C ALA A 446 3.56 -20.59 6.04
N SER A 447 3.64 -19.39 6.63
CA SER A 447 3.08 -18.15 6.07
C SER A 447 4.13 -17.12 5.66
N ARG A 448 5.38 -17.56 5.38
CA ARG A 448 6.49 -16.67 4.99
C ARG A 448 6.17 -15.79 3.77
N SER A 449 5.51 -16.35 2.77
CA SER A 449 5.26 -15.67 1.49
C SER A 449 4.02 -14.77 1.51
N LEU A 450 3.30 -14.72 2.63
CA LEU A 450 2.13 -13.87 2.79
C LEU A 450 2.54 -12.42 3.07
N THR A 451 1.69 -11.48 2.68
CA THR A 451 1.78 -10.12 3.21
C THR A 451 1.50 -10.13 4.70
N LEU A 452 2.24 -9.31 5.44
CA LEU A 452 2.27 -9.35 6.90
C LEU A 452 0.88 -9.26 7.56
N ALA A 453 -0.05 -8.51 6.95
CA ALA A 453 -1.46 -8.42 7.35
C ALA A 453 -2.17 -9.78 7.43
N LEU A 454 -1.85 -10.69 6.51
CA LEU A 454 -2.44 -12.03 6.46
C LEU A 454 -1.49 -13.09 7.07
N ALA A 455 -0.19 -12.82 7.12
CA ALA A 455 0.80 -13.72 7.69
C ALA A 455 0.69 -13.85 9.22
N LEU A 456 0.46 -12.73 9.92
CA LEU A 456 0.28 -12.71 11.38
C LEU A 456 -0.88 -13.62 11.82
N PRO A 457 -2.13 -13.42 11.34
CA PRO A 457 -3.23 -14.29 11.75
C PRO A 457 -3.05 -15.75 11.33
N ALA A 458 -2.43 -16.01 10.17
CA ALA A 458 -2.13 -17.38 9.74
C ALA A 458 -1.13 -18.09 10.68
N THR A 459 -0.07 -17.39 11.09
CA THR A 459 0.92 -17.93 12.05
C THR A 459 0.32 -18.11 13.44
N GLU A 460 -0.53 -17.18 13.88
CA GLU A 460 -1.20 -17.24 15.17
C GLU A 460 -2.11 -18.48 15.28
N ASN A 461 -2.89 -18.80 14.24
CA ASN A 461 -3.70 -20.02 14.18
C ASN A 461 -2.86 -21.30 14.33
N LEU A 462 -1.65 -21.29 13.76
CA LEU A 462 -0.69 -22.40 13.86
C LEU A 462 0.07 -22.41 15.19
N GLY A 463 0.01 -21.35 16.00
CA GLY A 463 0.83 -21.22 17.21
C GLY A 463 2.33 -21.03 16.92
N GLY A 464 2.66 -20.41 15.78
CA GLY A 464 4.03 -20.09 15.43
C GLY A 464 4.51 -18.75 16.00
N ASP A 465 5.81 -18.48 15.87
CA ASP A 465 6.41 -17.23 16.36
C ASP A 465 6.08 -16.03 15.44
N LEU A 466 5.30 -15.08 15.98
CA LEU A 466 4.87 -13.86 15.29
C LEU A 466 6.02 -12.93 14.92
N ASN A 467 7.13 -12.98 15.66
CA ASN A 467 8.31 -12.17 15.37
C ASN A 467 9.07 -12.72 14.16
N THR A 468 9.26 -14.05 14.12
CA THR A 468 9.89 -14.74 13.00
C THR A 468 9.09 -14.55 11.71
N VAL A 469 7.76 -14.76 11.72
CA VAL A 469 6.94 -14.56 10.50
C VAL A 469 7.03 -13.11 10.01
N ALA A 470 7.03 -12.14 10.92
CA ALA A 470 7.15 -10.73 10.53
C ALA A 470 8.46 -10.46 9.80
N ALA A 471 9.58 -10.93 10.35
CA ALA A 471 10.89 -10.79 9.74
C ALA A 471 10.95 -11.46 8.36
N VAL A 472 10.55 -12.73 8.24
CA VAL A 472 10.64 -13.45 6.96
C VAL A 472 9.63 -12.95 5.92
N ALA A 473 8.46 -12.45 6.31
CA ALA A 473 7.49 -11.87 5.38
C ALA A 473 7.99 -10.57 4.73
N ILE A 474 8.54 -9.64 5.53
CA ILE A 474 9.13 -8.41 4.97
C ILE A 474 10.37 -8.71 4.14
N MET A 475 11.24 -9.63 4.60
CA MET A 475 12.40 -10.04 3.80
C MET A 475 11.98 -10.62 2.45
N SER A 476 10.89 -11.40 2.39
CA SER A 476 10.33 -11.91 1.13
C SER A 476 9.89 -10.77 0.21
N GLY A 477 9.28 -9.72 0.78
CA GLY A 477 8.93 -8.51 0.05
C GLY A 477 10.13 -7.76 -0.52
N ILE A 478 11.16 -7.53 0.30
CA ILE A 478 12.39 -6.83 -0.11
C ILE A 478 13.12 -7.62 -1.21
N VAL A 479 13.34 -8.92 -1.01
CA VAL A 479 14.01 -9.78 -1.99
C VAL A 479 13.21 -9.86 -3.28
N GLY A 480 11.89 -9.89 -3.19
CA GLY A 480 10.98 -9.86 -4.33
C GLY A 480 11.11 -8.62 -5.21
N VAL A 481 11.25 -7.43 -4.60
CA VAL A 481 11.50 -6.19 -5.34
C VAL A 481 12.87 -6.19 -6.01
N LEU A 482 13.90 -6.65 -5.29
CA LEU A 482 15.28 -6.58 -5.76
C LEU A 482 15.57 -7.60 -6.87
N VAL A 483 15.01 -8.81 -6.78
CA VAL A 483 15.44 -9.96 -7.59
C VAL A 483 14.28 -10.58 -8.38
N GLY A 484 13.02 -10.30 -8.04
CA GLY A 484 11.85 -10.97 -8.60
C GLY A 484 11.71 -10.85 -10.12
N GLN A 485 11.84 -9.64 -10.68
CA GLN A 485 11.80 -9.46 -12.14
C GLN A 485 12.99 -10.13 -12.84
N ARG A 486 14.18 -10.07 -12.23
CA ARG A 486 15.39 -10.71 -12.79
C ARG A 486 15.24 -12.23 -12.80
N MET A 487 14.62 -12.81 -11.77
CA MET A 487 14.31 -14.24 -11.73
C MET A 487 13.28 -14.65 -12.77
N LEU A 488 12.21 -13.88 -12.97
CA LEU A 488 11.23 -14.14 -14.03
C LEU A 488 11.91 -14.15 -15.42
N ALA A 489 12.82 -13.22 -15.67
CA ALA A 489 13.63 -13.20 -16.89
C ALA A 489 14.55 -14.43 -17.00
N TRP A 490 15.19 -14.84 -15.90
CA TRP A 490 16.05 -16.04 -15.89
C TRP A 490 15.26 -17.33 -16.16
N MET A 491 14.04 -17.41 -15.63
CA MET A 491 13.08 -18.51 -15.87
C MET A 491 12.45 -18.47 -17.28
N LYS A 492 12.84 -17.50 -18.12
CA LYS A 492 12.32 -17.29 -19.48
C LYS A 492 10.80 -17.12 -19.53
N ILE A 493 10.24 -16.42 -18.53
CA ILE A 493 8.84 -16.00 -18.56
C ILE A 493 8.73 -14.79 -19.51
N PRO A 494 7.89 -14.86 -20.56
CA PRO A 494 7.72 -13.76 -21.50
C PRO A 494 7.28 -12.47 -20.81
N GLU A 495 7.65 -11.31 -21.36
CA GLU A 495 7.30 -10.00 -20.76
C GLU A 495 5.82 -9.64 -20.95
N ASP A 496 5.19 -10.20 -21.98
CA ASP A 496 3.78 -10.07 -22.32
C ASP A 496 2.86 -10.94 -21.46
N ASP A 497 3.39 -11.98 -20.78
CA ASP A 497 2.62 -12.85 -19.88
C ASP A 497 2.38 -12.19 -18.51
N TYR A 498 1.52 -11.17 -18.51
CA TYR A 498 1.18 -10.38 -17.33
C TYR A 498 0.48 -11.23 -16.23
N ILE A 499 -0.20 -12.32 -16.61
CA ILE A 499 -0.84 -13.25 -15.66
C ILE A 499 0.21 -14.05 -14.88
N THR A 500 1.15 -14.71 -15.55
CA THR A 500 2.19 -15.49 -14.85
C THR A 500 3.05 -14.56 -14.00
N ARG A 501 3.46 -13.40 -14.55
CA ARG A 501 4.29 -12.42 -13.81
C ARG A 501 3.55 -11.90 -12.58
N GLY A 502 2.27 -11.53 -12.74
CA GLY A 502 1.43 -11.02 -11.68
C GLY A 502 1.20 -12.06 -10.58
N VAL A 503 0.69 -13.24 -10.93
CA VAL A 503 0.39 -14.32 -9.98
C VAL A 503 1.65 -14.73 -9.21
N THR A 504 2.77 -14.92 -9.90
CA THR A 504 4.05 -15.33 -9.28
C THR A 504 4.56 -14.30 -8.27
N LEU A 505 4.64 -13.03 -8.67
CA LEU A 505 5.14 -11.99 -7.76
C LEU A 505 4.15 -11.70 -6.64
N GLY A 506 2.83 -11.77 -6.91
CA GLY A 506 1.80 -11.62 -5.88
C GLY A 506 1.88 -12.71 -4.80
N ALA A 507 2.06 -13.97 -5.20
CA ALA A 507 2.10 -15.10 -4.27
C ALA A 507 3.42 -15.21 -3.48
N ASN A 508 4.54 -14.67 -3.99
CA ASN A 508 5.85 -14.87 -3.35
C ASN A 508 6.55 -13.59 -2.85
N SER A 509 6.14 -12.40 -3.27
CA SER A 509 6.95 -11.17 -3.12
C SER A 509 6.23 -9.97 -2.48
N SER A 510 5.08 -10.21 -1.84
CA SER A 510 4.33 -9.22 -1.03
C SER A 510 3.94 -7.91 -1.76
N ALA A 511 3.25 -7.01 -1.06
CA ALA A 511 2.73 -5.71 -1.54
C ALA A 511 3.80 -4.83 -2.19
N ILE A 512 5.04 -4.99 -1.74
CA ILE A 512 6.17 -4.18 -2.17
C ILE A 512 6.55 -4.52 -3.63
N ALA A 513 6.55 -5.80 -4.02
CA ALA A 513 6.83 -6.18 -5.40
C ALA A 513 5.71 -5.75 -6.35
N THR A 514 4.46 -5.76 -5.89
CA THR A 514 3.34 -5.18 -6.64
C THR A 514 3.53 -3.68 -6.90
N ALA A 515 4.08 -2.93 -5.94
CA ALA A 515 4.39 -1.52 -6.14
C ALA A 515 5.48 -1.27 -7.20
N LEU A 516 6.42 -2.21 -7.36
CA LEU A 516 7.37 -2.18 -8.48
C LEU A 516 6.65 -2.45 -9.81
N LEU A 517 5.78 -3.47 -9.86
CA LEU A 517 4.99 -3.77 -11.06
C LEU A 517 4.09 -2.60 -11.47
N LEU A 518 3.53 -1.82 -10.55
CA LEU A 518 2.74 -0.64 -10.89
C LEU A 518 3.51 0.36 -11.78
N ARG A 519 4.84 0.37 -11.72
CA ARG A 519 5.69 1.23 -12.55
C ARG A 519 6.13 0.58 -13.85
N THR A 520 6.33 -0.74 -13.86
CA THR A 520 6.91 -1.45 -15.01
C THR A 520 5.88 -2.18 -15.86
N ASP A 521 4.81 -2.69 -15.24
CA ASP A 521 3.73 -3.47 -15.85
C ASP A 521 2.45 -3.38 -14.99
N PRO A 522 1.62 -2.33 -15.20
CA PRO A 522 0.42 -2.09 -14.39
C PRO A 522 -0.60 -3.23 -14.42
N ARG A 523 -0.71 -3.95 -15.55
CA ARG A 523 -1.60 -5.11 -15.70
C ARG A 523 -1.13 -6.28 -14.83
N ALA A 524 0.17 -6.60 -14.86
CA ALA A 524 0.72 -7.59 -13.95
C ALA A 524 0.60 -7.15 -12.49
N ALA A 525 0.68 -5.85 -12.20
CA ALA A 525 0.49 -5.32 -10.85
C ALA A 525 -0.92 -5.58 -10.31
N ALA A 526 -1.95 -5.39 -11.13
CA ALA A 526 -3.34 -5.70 -10.78
C ALA A 526 -3.49 -7.18 -10.37
N LEU A 527 -2.98 -8.09 -11.21
CA LEU A 527 -3.02 -9.53 -10.93
C LEU A 527 -2.14 -9.93 -9.76
N SER A 528 -1.04 -9.22 -9.52
CA SER A 528 -0.20 -9.41 -8.34
C SER A 528 -0.91 -9.03 -7.05
N SER A 529 -1.61 -7.89 -7.02
CA SER A 529 -2.42 -7.47 -5.88
C SER A 529 -3.56 -8.46 -5.58
N LEU A 530 -4.23 -8.92 -6.64
CA LEU A 530 -5.29 -9.93 -6.57
C LEU A 530 -4.75 -11.27 -6.04
N SER A 531 -3.67 -11.78 -6.64
CA SER A 531 -3.02 -13.05 -6.27
C SER A 531 -2.55 -13.05 -4.83
N MET A 532 -1.94 -11.96 -4.36
CA MET A 532 -1.51 -11.80 -2.98
C MET A 532 -2.66 -11.86 -1.96
N SER A 533 -3.75 -11.17 -2.27
CA SER A 533 -4.94 -11.15 -1.40
C SER A 533 -5.59 -12.53 -1.36
N LEU A 534 -5.70 -13.20 -2.52
CA LEU A 534 -6.22 -14.56 -2.62
C LEU A 534 -5.34 -15.58 -1.91
N PHE A 535 -4.04 -15.60 -2.19
CA PHE A 535 -3.06 -16.48 -1.56
C PHE A 535 -3.14 -16.39 -0.05
N GLY A 536 -3.05 -15.16 0.51
CA GLY A 536 -3.10 -14.98 1.95
C GLY A 536 -4.46 -15.35 2.55
N THR A 537 -5.57 -15.05 1.87
CA THR A 537 -6.92 -15.44 2.34
C THR A 537 -7.08 -16.96 2.37
N ILE A 538 -6.62 -17.65 1.32
CA ILE A 538 -6.65 -19.12 1.23
C ILE A 538 -5.78 -19.75 2.32
N THR A 539 -4.57 -19.24 2.54
CA THR A 539 -3.68 -19.73 3.59
C THR A 539 -4.28 -19.52 4.97
N VAL A 540 -4.80 -18.32 5.28
CA VAL A 540 -5.48 -18.08 6.56
C VAL A 540 -6.64 -19.06 6.74
N LEU A 541 -7.48 -19.23 5.71
CA LEU A 541 -8.60 -20.17 5.74
C LEU A 541 -8.14 -21.60 6.09
N PHE A 542 -7.09 -22.10 5.43
CA PHE A 542 -6.55 -23.42 5.76
C PHE A 542 -5.98 -23.51 7.17
N THR A 543 -5.28 -22.48 7.65
CA THR A 543 -4.75 -22.47 9.03
C THR A 543 -5.84 -22.35 10.09
N SER A 544 -7.00 -21.78 9.78
CA SER A 544 -8.12 -21.65 10.71
C SER A 544 -8.97 -22.91 10.80
N ILE A 545 -8.85 -23.85 9.86
CA ILE A 545 -9.57 -25.14 9.90
C ILE A 545 -8.85 -26.07 10.90
N PRO A 546 -9.47 -26.44 12.05
CA PRO A 546 -8.76 -27.14 13.12
C PRO A 546 -8.11 -28.46 12.70
N PRO A 547 -8.75 -29.34 11.90
CA PRO A 547 -8.11 -30.56 11.41
C PRO A 547 -6.85 -30.30 10.57
N ILE A 548 -6.87 -29.27 9.72
CA ILE A 548 -5.73 -28.93 8.87
C ILE A 548 -4.61 -28.35 9.75
N ALA A 549 -4.94 -27.44 10.66
CA ALA A 549 -4.01 -26.86 11.60
C ALA A 549 -3.34 -27.91 12.48
N SER A 550 -4.09 -28.91 12.97
CA SER A 550 -3.53 -30.00 13.78
C SER A 550 -2.55 -30.87 12.99
N VAL A 551 -2.85 -31.17 11.72
CA VAL A 551 -1.93 -31.93 10.87
C VAL A 551 -0.65 -31.13 10.63
N ILE A 552 -0.74 -29.83 10.36
CA ILE A 552 0.44 -28.98 10.18
C ILE A 552 1.29 -28.92 11.46
N LYS A 553 0.65 -28.75 12.63
CA LYS A 553 1.33 -28.76 13.93
C LYS A 553 2.04 -30.10 14.18
N SER A 554 1.45 -31.22 13.79
CA SER A 554 2.08 -32.54 13.94
C SER A 554 3.32 -32.77 13.07
N LEU A 555 3.60 -31.90 12.09
CA LEU A 555 4.83 -31.98 11.29
C LEU A 555 6.08 -31.56 12.08
N VAL A 556 5.88 -31.00 13.27
CA VAL A 556 6.90 -30.30 14.06
C VAL A 556 6.92 -30.80 15.51
N THR A 557 6.34 -31.98 15.73
CA THR A 557 6.30 -32.75 16.98
C THR A 557 6.85 -34.13 16.72
#